data_AF-A0A1U7EBT9-F1
#
_entry.id   AF-A0A1U7EBT9-F1
#
_cell.length_a   1.000
_cell.length_b   1.000
_cell.length_c   1.000
_cell.angle_alpha   90.00
_cell.angle_beta   90.00
_cell.angle_gamma   90.00
#
_symmetry.space_group_name_H-M   'P 1'
#
loop_
_entity.id
_entity.type
_entity.pdbx_description
1 polymer ?
#
loop_
_entity_poly.entity_id
_entity_poly.type
_entity_poly.pdbx_seq_one_letter_code
_entity_poly.pdbx_strand_id
1 'polypeptide(L)'
;MKPDLRKVGRRIFDIRTKLDLTQTEFGEMVDGAKKGIVSRWESGLNLPNRKRLDIIADAGGISVDELLYGDIGEYAATFLDTFIEDLIKDEDPDSFVTLLLKDPSQLKELKFQFTTLVKEYGFSHSEIEAMKKLANETIFRFLRGEDDSNKGAINITYNTLKDLLSTVDNMFLDLKAGHDVTVYKDGMDATLHEKLTEILTEAINKTDNIKNNQ
;
A
#
# COMPACT_ATOMS: atom_id res chain seq x y z
N MET A 1 4.07 4.08 -5.16
CA MET A 1 4.71 5.25 -4.52
C MET A 1 6.06 5.59 -5.17
N LYS A 2 6.48 6.87 -5.22
CA LYS A 2 7.86 7.24 -5.59
C LYS A 2 8.78 7.10 -4.37
N PRO A 3 9.98 6.48 -4.48
CA PRO A 3 10.88 6.31 -3.35
C PRO A 3 11.49 7.66 -2.90
N ASP A 4 11.63 7.84 -1.59
CA ASP A 4 12.34 8.97 -1.00
C ASP A 4 13.86 8.74 -1.10
N LEU A 5 14.51 9.51 -1.96
CA LEU A 5 15.95 9.43 -2.23
C LEU A 5 16.82 9.51 -0.97
N ARG A 6 16.44 10.32 0.02
CA ARG A 6 17.22 10.48 1.27
C ARG A 6 17.10 9.24 2.14
N LYS A 7 15.89 8.67 2.25
CA LYS A 7 15.66 7.43 3.00
C LYS A 7 16.37 6.24 2.34
N VAL A 8 16.31 6.15 1.01
CA VAL A 8 17.06 5.13 0.26
C VAL A 8 18.55 5.27 0.47
N GLY A 9 19.09 6.49 0.33
CA GLY A 9 20.51 6.76 0.55
C GLY A 9 21.00 6.37 1.94
N ARG A 10 20.18 6.62 2.97
CA ARG A 10 20.47 6.19 4.34
C ARG A 10 20.54 4.66 4.46
N ARG A 11 19.59 3.91 3.88
CA ARG A 11 19.64 2.44 3.88
C ARG A 11 20.88 1.89 3.15
N ILE A 12 21.26 2.49 2.02
CA ILE A 12 22.49 2.13 1.30
C ILE A 12 23.73 2.35 2.20
N PHE A 13 23.80 3.49 2.88
CA PHE A 13 24.86 3.80 3.83
C PHE A 13 24.91 2.80 4.99
N ASP A 14 23.76 2.46 5.56
CA ASP A 14 23.64 1.52 6.68
C ASP A 14 24.09 0.10 6.25
N ILE A 15 23.71 -0.35 5.05
CA ILE A 15 24.17 -1.62 4.49
C ILE A 15 25.69 -1.61 4.31
N ARG A 16 26.24 -0.58 3.66
CA ARG A 16 27.69 -0.47 3.46
C ARG A 16 28.46 -0.51 4.79
N THR A 17 28.01 0.27 5.77
CA THR A 17 28.72 0.39 7.06
C THR A 17 28.60 -0.87 7.90
N LYS A 18 27.49 -1.62 7.82
CA LYS A 18 27.38 -2.95 8.42
C LYS A 18 28.37 -3.97 7.84
N LEU A 19 28.77 -3.79 6.58
CA LEU A 19 29.80 -4.60 5.92
C LEU A 19 31.23 -4.10 6.19
N ASP A 20 31.41 -3.02 6.96
CA ASP A 20 32.69 -2.36 7.23
C ASP A 20 33.48 -1.94 5.97
N LEU A 21 32.76 -1.56 4.91
CA LEU A 21 33.36 -1.17 3.64
C LEU A 21 33.47 0.35 3.49
N THR A 22 34.56 0.83 2.89
CA THR A 22 34.64 2.21 2.40
C THR A 22 33.73 2.41 1.18
N GLN A 23 33.40 3.67 0.86
CA GLN A 23 32.63 3.99 -0.37
C GLN A 23 33.32 3.50 -1.65
N THR A 24 34.64 3.36 -1.65
CA THR A 24 35.39 2.83 -2.80
C THR A 24 35.17 1.32 -2.91
N GLU A 25 35.43 0.56 -1.83
CA GLU A 25 35.27 -0.90 -1.82
C GLU A 25 33.82 -1.33 -2.07
N PHE A 26 32.87 -0.62 -1.47
CA PHE A 26 31.45 -0.85 -1.72
C PHE A 26 31.07 -0.57 -3.18
N GLY A 27 31.65 0.48 -3.77
CA GLY A 27 31.44 0.79 -5.18
C GLY A 27 31.99 -0.30 -6.10
N GLU A 28 33.19 -0.81 -5.81
CA GLU A 28 33.79 -1.94 -6.54
C GLU A 28 32.91 -3.19 -6.48
N MET A 29 32.37 -3.51 -5.30
CA MET A 29 31.40 -4.59 -5.10
C MET A 29 30.10 -4.35 -5.90
N VAL A 30 29.61 -3.10 -5.94
CA VAL A 30 28.36 -2.71 -6.59
C VAL A 30 28.61 -2.29 -8.05
N ASP A 31 28.94 -3.27 -8.88
CA ASP A 31 29.09 -3.10 -10.33
C ASP A 31 30.10 -1.99 -10.70
N GLY A 32 31.27 -1.99 -10.03
CA GLY A 32 32.39 -1.10 -10.32
C GLY A 32 32.05 0.40 -10.20
N ALA A 33 31.10 0.76 -9.35
CA ALA A 33 30.73 2.14 -9.12
C ALA A 33 31.88 2.93 -8.49
N LYS A 34 32.13 4.14 -8.98
CA LYS A 34 33.14 5.03 -8.40
C LYS A 34 32.67 5.53 -7.02
N LYS A 35 33.61 5.80 -6.11
CA LYS A 35 33.35 6.44 -4.80
C LYS A 35 32.34 7.61 -4.86
N GLY A 36 32.52 8.52 -5.82
CA GLY A 36 31.64 9.68 -5.98
C GLY A 36 30.20 9.34 -6.38
N ILE A 37 29.98 8.19 -7.02
CA ILE A 37 28.63 7.68 -7.33
C ILE A 37 27.99 7.14 -6.05
N VAL A 38 28.72 6.31 -5.28
CA VAL A 38 28.25 5.79 -3.98
C VAL A 38 27.88 6.94 -3.04
N SER A 39 28.74 7.95 -2.95
CA SER A 39 28.47 9.15 -2.14
C SER A 39 27.19 9.89 -2.56
N ARG A 40 26.88 9.95 -3.87
CA ARG A 40 25.64 10.56 -4.36
C ARG A 40 24.41 9.74 -3.99
N TRP A 41 24.50 8.41 -4.05
CA TRP A 41 23.43 7.52 -3.58
C TRP A 41 23.18 7.72 -2.10
N GLU A 42 24.22 7.63 -1.27
CA GLU A 42 24.11 7.77 0.19
C GLU A 42 23.61 9.15 0.62
N SER A 43 23.92 10.18 -0.17
CA SER A 43 23.41 11.53 0.06
C SER A 43 21.99 11.76 -0.47
N GLY A 44 21.40 10.79 -1.17
CA GLY A 44 20.08 10.91 -1.79
C GLY A 44 20.02 11.89 -2.96
N LEU A 45 21.12 12.04 -3.71
CA LEU A 45 21.15 12.89 -4.91
C LEU A 45 20.62 12.16 -6.14
N ASN A 46 20.79 10.84 -6.21
CA ASN A 46 20.23 9.98 -7.26
C ASN A 46 20.08 8.53 -6.75
N LEU A 47 19.32 7.72 -7.49
CA LEU A 47 19.20 6.29 -7.22
C LEU A 47 20.27 5.48 -7.99
N PRO A 48 20.69 4.32 -7.45
CA PRO A 48 21.31 3.28 -8.27
C PRO A 48 20.35 2.81 -9.37
N ASN A 49 20.90 2.23 -10.44
CA ASN A 49 20.08 1.57 -11.46
C ASN A 49 19.59 0.21 -10.95
N ARG A 50 18.68 -0.44 -11.69
CA ARG A 50 18.07 -1.73 -11.30
C ARG A 50 19.11 -2.79 -10.91
N LYS A 51 20.09 -3.06 -11.78
CA LYS A 51 21.16 -4.02 -11.51
C LYS A 51 21.89 -3.74 -10.19
N ARG A 52 22.17 -2.46 -9.91
CA ARG A 52 22.87 -2.06 -8.67
C ARG A 52 21.96 -2.11 -7.45
N LEU A 53 20.67 -1.82 -7.61
CA LEU A 53 19.69 -2.01 -6.54
C LEU A 53 19.61 -3.48 -6.15
N ASP A 54 19.58 -4.40 -7.13
CA ASP A 54 19.59 -5.85 -6.87
C ASP A 54 20.83 -6.25 -6.06
N ILE A 55 22.03 -5.85 -6.49
CA ILE A 55 23.29 -6.15 -5.78
C ILE A 55 23.30 -5.56 -4.36
N ILE A 56 22.84 -4.33 -4.18
CA ILE A 56 22.82 -3.68 -2.87
C ILE A 56 21.81 -4.37 -1.94
N ALA A 57 20.63 -4.71 -2.45
CA ALA A 57 19.59 -5.40 -1.70
C ALA A 57 20.07 -6.78 -1.23
N ASP A 58 20.69 -7.55 -2.14
CA ASP A 58 21.31 -8.85 -1.85
C ASP A 58 22.41 -8.71 -0.78
N ALA A 59 23.29 -7.71 -0.91
CA ALA A 59 24.34 -7.44 0.08
C ALA A 59 23.78 -7.04 1.46
N GLY A 60 22.61 -6.42 1.49
CA GLY A 60 21.90 -6.05 2.71
C GLY A 60 21.02 -7.16 3.30
N GLY A 61 20.80 -8.26 2.56
CA GLY A 61 19.87 -9.32 2.96
C GLY A 61 18.41 -8.86 3.00
N ILE A 62 18.03 -7.87 2.18
CA ILE A 62 16.68 -7.29 2.11
C ILE A 62 16.15 -7.34 0.68
N SER A 63 14.86 -7.11 0.50
CA SER A 63 14.29 -6.98 -0.85
C SER A 63 14.63 -5.62 -1.48
N VAL A 64 14.57 -5.52 -2.81
CA VAL A 64 14.70 -4.24 -3.52
C VAL A 64 13.60 -3.26 -3.09
N ASP A 65 12.38 -3.75 -2.83
CA ASP A 65 11.29 -2.92 -2.35
C ASP A 65 11.57 -2.36 -0.95
N GLU A 66 12.10 -3.17 -0.04
CA GLU A 66 12.52 -2.69 1.29
C GLU A 66 13.67 -1.68 1.19
N LEU A 67 14.62 -1.89 0.27
CA LEU A 67 15.69 -0.91 0.00
C LEU A 67 15.11 0.42 -0.51
N LEU A 68 14.13 0.38 -1.41
CA LEU A 68 13.52 1.57 -2.01
C LEU A 68 12.53 2.28 -1.09
N TYR A 69 11.79 1.54 -0.29
CA TYR A 69 10.59 2.03 0.39
C TYR A 69 10.64 1.90 1.91
N GLY A 70 11.59 1.15 2.46
CA GLY A 70 11.73 0.91 3.89
C GLY A 70 10.89 -0.26 4.38
N ASP A 71 10.85 -0.41 5.70
CA ASP A 71 10.01 -1.40 6.39
C ASP A 71 8.57 -1.28 5.92
N ILE A 72 7.89 -2.42 5.81
CA ILE A 72 6.52 -2.48 5.33
C ILE A 72 5.57 -1.65 6.20
N GLY A 73 5.83 -1.51 7.51
CA GLY A 73 5.08 -0.63 8.39
C GLY A 73 5.28 0.85 8.07
N GLU A 74 6.51 1.27 7.80
CA GLU A 74 6.80 2.64 7.38
C GLU A 74 6.17 2.94 6.02
N TYR A 75 6.21 1.97 5.11
CA TYR A 75 5.55 2.06 3.81
C TYR A 75 4.05 2.22 3.96
N ALA A 76 3.42 1.38 4.79
CA ALA A 76 1.99 1.43 5.08
C ALA A 76 1.56 2.77 5.69
N ALA A 77 2.34 3.28 6.66
CA ALA A 77 2.07 4.59 7.25
C ALA A 77 2.14 5.71 6.20
N THR A 78 3.21 5.72 5.39
CA THR A 78 3.41 6.71 4.33
C THR A 78 2.32 6.60 3.26
N PHE A 79 1.93 5.38 2.91
CA PHE A 79 0.82 5.12 2.00
C PHE A 79 -0.46 5.81 2.49
N LEU A 80 -0.84 5.57 3.74
CA LEU A 80 -2.07 6.13 4.30
C LEU A 80 -2.00 7.65 4.42
N ASP A 81 -0.83 8.22 4.76
CA ASP A 81 -0.60 9.67 4.74
C ASP A 81 -0.87 10.25 3.35
N THR A 82 -0.24 9.69 2.31
CA THR A 82 -0.43 10.19 0.95
C THR A 82 -1.87 10.01 0.47
N PHE A 83 -2.50 8.90 0.83
CA PHE A 83 -3.87 8.62 0.46
C PHE A 83 -4.85 9.64 1.07
N ILE A 84 -4.69 9.96 2.36
CA ILE A 84 -5.49 10.99 3.03
C ILE A 84 -5.23 12.38 2.42
N GLU A 85 -3.98 12.72 2.14
CA GLU A 85 -3.66 14.00 1.48
C GLU A 85 -4.29 14.12 0.09
N ASP A 86 -4.24 13.05 -0.70
CA ASP A 86 -4.83 13.01 -2.04
C ASP A 86 -6.36 13.22 -1.93
N LEU A 87 -7.02 12.52 -0.98
CA LEU A 87 -8.44 12.68 -0.71
C LEU A 87 -8.82 14.10 -0.29
N ILE A 88 -8.07 14.73 0.61
CA ILE A 88 -8.37 16.10 1.09
C ILE A 88 -8.21 17.14 -0.03
N LYS A 89 -7.26 16.94 -0.95
CA LYS A 89 -7.01 17.88 -2.06
C LYS A 89 -8.11 17.84 -3.12
N ASP A 90 -8.67 16.66 -3.35
CA ASP A 90 -9.69 16.43 -4.39
C ASP A 90 -11.12 16.75 -3.89
N GLU A 91 -11.28 16.98 -2.59
CA GLU A 91 -12.58 17.16 -1.93
C GLU A 91 -12.91 18.61 -1.53
N ASP A 92 -14.21 18.88 -1.37
CA ASP A 92 -14.70 20.11 -0.74
C ASP A 92 -14.19 20.17 0.72
N PRO A 93 -13.55 21.27 1.16
CA PRO A 93 -13.13 21.49 2.55
C PRO A 93 -14.21 21.23 3.61
N ASP A 94 -15.49 21.34 3.22
CA ASP A 94 -16.67 21.14 4.06
C ASP A 94 -17.34 19.75 3.88
N SER A 95 -16.77 18.86 3.06
CA SER A 95 -17.30 17.50 2.88
C SER A 95 -17.19 16.66 4.16
N PHE A 96 -18.12 15.72 4.35
CA PHE A 96 -18.13 14.82 5.51
C PHE A 96 -16.81 14.03 5.65
N VAL A 97 -16.21 13.64 4.52
CA VAL A 97 -14.90 12.97 4.47
C VAL A 97 -13.82 13.90 5.01
N THR A 98 -13.78 15.15 4.54
CA THR A 98 -12.82 16.15 5.03
C THR A 98 -13.00 16.46 6.52
N LEU A 99 -14.24 16.50 7.03
CA LEU A 99 -14.54 16.72 8.45
C LEU A 99 -14.13 15.53 9.32
N LEU A 100 -14.39 14.30 8.88
CA LEU A 100 -14.01 13.07 9.59
C LEU A 100 -12.48 12.92 9.66
N LEU A 101 -11.78 13.22 8.57
CA LEU A 101 -10.33 13.11 8.47
C LEU A 101 -9.57 14.26 9.17
N LYS A 102 -10.25 15.32 9.60
CA LYS A 102 -9.60 16.44 10.34
C LYS A 102 -9.41 16.15 11.83
N ASP A 103 -10.00 15.09 12.41
CA ASP A 103 -9.73 14.67 13.79
C ASP A 103 -8.38 13.93 13.89
N PRO A 104 -7.33 14.54 14.47
CA PRO A 104 -6.00 13.93 14.52
C PRO A 104 -5.97 12.61 15.31
N SER A 105 -6.91 12.42 16.25
CA SER A 105 -6.97 11.21 17.09
C SER A 105 -7.46 10.01 16.28
N GLN A 106 -8.49 10.21 15.46
CA GLN A 106 -9.03 9.17 14.59
C GLN A 106 -8.03 8.79 13.50
N LEU A 107 -7.36 9.78 12.90
CA LEU A 107 -6.30 9.51 11.93
C LEU A 107 -5.14 8.70 12.53
N LYS A 108 -4.74 9.03 13.76
CA LYS A 108 -3.68 8.30 14.45
C LYS A 108 -4.07 6.86 14.73
N GLU A 109 -5.30 6.62 15.17
CA GLU A 109 -5.84 5.28 15.42
C GLU A 109 -5.92 4.47 14.12
N LEU A 110 -6.46 5.05 13.04
CA LEU A 110 -6.54 4.40 11.74
C LEU A 110 -5.15 4.01 11.21
N LYS A 111 -4.16 4.91 11.33
CA LYS A 111 -2.76 4.61 10.97
C LYS A 111 -2.19 3.47 11.79
N PHE A 112 -2.45 3.46 13.09
CA PHE A 112 -1.97 2.39 13.96
C PHE A 112 -2.59 1.03 13.59
N GLN A 113 -3.91 0.99 13.38
CA GLN A 113 -4.61 -0.23 12.98
C GLN A 113 -4.14 -0.73 11.61
N PHE A 114 -4.05 0.16 10.62
CA PHE A 114 -3.59 -0.21 9.28
C PHE A 114 -2.16 -0.74 9.28
N THR A 115 -1.23 -0.06 9.96
CA THR A 115 0.17 -0.52 10.05
C THR A 115 0.30 -1.84 10.84
N THR A 116 -0.55 -2.06 11.84
CA THR A 116 -0.60 -3.32 12.59
C THR A 116 -1.07 -4.46 11.69
N LEU A 117 -2.20 -4.28 11.00
CA LEU A 117 -2.75 -5.28 10.06
C LEU A 117 -1.74 -5.64 8.96
N VAL A 118 -1.08 -4.63 8.38
CA VAL A 118 -0.06 -4.85 7.35
C VAL A 118 1.06 -5.77 7.84
N LYS A 119 1.52 -5.56 9.08
CA LYS A 119 2.58 -6.37 9.69
C LYS A 119 2.11 -7.76 10.08
N GLU A 120 0.96 -7.86 10.73
CA GLU A 120 0.42 -9.14 11.21
C GLU A 120 0.14 -10.13 10.07
N TYR A 121 -0.25 -9.60 8.90
CA TYR A 121 -0.58 -10.41 7.74
C TYR A 121 0.48 -10.44 6.65
N GLY A 122 1.63 -9.80 6.86
CA GLY A 122 2.78 -9.93 5.97
C GLY A 122 2.55 -9.40 4.55
N PHE A 123 1.74 -8.36 4.40
CA PHE A 123 1.47 -7.76 3.09
C PHE A 123 2.77 -7.25 2.42
N SER A 124 2.86 -7.38 1.12
CA SER A 124 3.93 -6.80 0.30
C SER A 124 3.63 -5.35 -0.09
N HIS A 125 4.68 -4.61 -0.48
CA HIS A 125 4.55 -3.26 -1.03
C HIS A 125 3.63 -3.21 -2.26
N SER A 126 3.64 -4.28 -3.08
CA SER A 126 2.81 -4.38 -4.28
C SER A 126 1.32 -4.56 -3.97
N GLU A 127 0.99 -5.33 -2.94
CA GLU A 127 -0.40 -5.51 -2.48
C GLU A 127 -0.95 -4.22 -1.88
N ILE A 128 -0.13 -3.48 -1.14
CA ILE A 128 -0.52 -2.17 -0.60
C ILE A 128 -0.80 -1.15 -1.73
N GLU A 129 -0.04 -1.17 -2.83
CA GLU A 129 -0.33 -0.32 -3.99
C GLU A 129 -1.58 -0.74 -4.74
N ALA A 130 -1.86 -2.04 -4.83
CA ALA A 130 -3.12 -2.54 -5.37
C ALA A 130 -4.31 -2.04 -4.53
N MET A 131 -4.19 -2.09 -3.20
CA MET A 131 -5.16 -1.51 -2.27
C MET A 131 -5.34 0.00 -2.49
N LYS A 132 -4.26 0.77 -2.71
CA LYS A 132 -4.33 2.21 -3.06
C LYS A 132 -5.25 2.46 -4.24
N LYS A 133 -4.97 1.76 -5.35
CA LYS A 133 -5.68 1.95 -6.61
C LYS A 133 -7.16 1.68 -6.44
N LEU A 134 -7.46 0.57 -5.77
CA LEU A 134 -8.82 0.12 -5.53
C LEU A 134 -9.60 1.06 -4.61
N ALA A 135 -8.96 1.53 -3.53
CA ALA A 135 -9.56 2.51 -2.62
C ALA A 135 -9.81 3.86 -3.31
N ASN A 136 -8.88 4.32 -4.16
CA ASN A 136 -9.08 5.54 -4.96
C ASN A 136 -10.25 5.41 -5.93
N GLU A 137 -10.33 4.30 -6.69
CA GLU A 137 -11.44 4.05 -7.63
C GLU A 137 -12.80 3.99 -6.92
N THR A 138 -12.82 3.34 -5.76
CA THR A 138 -14.00 3.20 -4.88
C THR A 138 -14.49 4.56 -4.39
N ILE A 139 -13.60 5.33 -3.78
CA ILE A 139 -13.95 6.61 -3.17
C ILE A 139 -14.33 7.64 -4.22
N PHE A 140 -13.66 7.67 -5.37
CA PHE A 140 -13.98 8.58 -6.46
C PHE A 140 -15.38 8.34 -7.06
N ARG A 141 -15.83 7.09 -7.13
CA ARG A 141 -17.22 6.75 -7.53
C ARG A 141 -18.23 7.26 -6.50
N PHE A 142 -17.91 7.14 -5.22
CA PHE A 142 -18.76 7.61 -4.12
C PHE A 142 -18.89 9.14 -4.08
N LEU A 143 -17.76 9.85 -4.24
CA LEU A 143 -17.69 11.30 -4.11
C LEU A 143 -18.29 12.05 -5.32
N ARG A 144 -18.28 11.45 -6.51
CA ARG A 144 -18.84 12.07 -7.73
C ARG A 144 -20.36 12.06 -7.82
N GLY A 145 -21.06 11.66 -6.76
CA GLY A 145 -22.49 11.94 -6.62
C GLY A 145 -23.33 11.34 -7.74
N GLU A 146 -23.16 10.06 -8.06
CA GLU A 146 -24.18 9.38 -8.88
C GLU A 146 -25.52 9.19 -8.12
N ASP A 147 -25.61 9.56 -6.82
CA ASP A 147 -26.89 9.64 -6.10
C ASP A 147 -26.80 10.44 -4.77
N ASP A 148 -27.17 11.73 -4.79
CA ASP A 148 -27.04 12.74 -3.70
C ASP A 148 -28.02 12.57 -2.51
N SER A 149 -28.44 11.35 -2.17
CA SER A 149 -29.26 11.09 -0.98
C SER A 149 -28.53 10.21 0.03
N ASN A 150 -28.86 10.28 1.33
CA ASN A 150 -28.33 9.32 2.31
C ASN A 150 -28.56 7.87 1.87
N LYS A 151 -29.70 7.58 1.23
CA LYS A 151 -29.99 6.26 0.62
C LYS A 151 -29.11 5.97 -0.60
N GLY A 152 -28.87 6.99 -1.43
CA GLY A 152 -27.97 6.94 -2.58
C GLY A 152 -26.53 6.65 -2.18
N ALA A 153 -25.98 7.42 -1.24
CA ALA A 153 -24.67 7.19 -0.63
C ALA A 153 -24.55 5.78 -0.02
N ILE A 154 -25.55 5.33 0.76
CA ILE A 154 -25.56 3.96 1.31
C ILE A 154 -25.57 2.91 0.20
N ASN A 155 -26.37 3.11 -0.86
CA ASN A 155 -26.46 2.16 -1.97
C ASN A 155 -25.17 2.12 -2.80
N ILE A 156 -24.54 3.27 -3.06
CA ILE A 156 -23.24 3.36 -3.72
C ILE A 156 -22.18 2.68 -2.85
N THR A 157 -22.17 2.92 -1.54
CA THR A 157 -21.24 2.27 -0.60
C THR A 157 -21.41 0.75 -0.64
N TYR A 158 -22.65 0.26 -0.57
CA TYR A 158 -22.96 -1.16 -0.63
C TYR A 158 -22.49 -1.81 -1.94
N ASN A 159 -22.80 -1.19 -3.08
CA ASN A 159 -22.37 -1.69 -4.39
C ASN A 159 -20.85 -1.66 -4.51
N THR A 160 -20.20 -0.62 -3.99
CA THR A 160 -18.74 -0.51 -4.05
C THR A 160 -18.04 -1.54 -3.17
N LEU A 161 -18.58 -1.86 -1.99
CA LEU A 161 -18.07 -2.95 -1.17
C LEU A 161 -18.22 -4.32 -1.87
N LYS A 162 -19.30 -4.53 -2.63
CA LYS A 162 -19.47 -5.74 -3.47
C LYS A 162 -18.47 -5.80 -4.63
N ASP A 163 -18.25 -4.68 -5.31
CA ASP A 163 -17.24 -4.59 -6.37
C ASP A 163 -15.83 -4.85 -5.82
N LEU A 164 -15.55 -4.33 -4.63
CA LEU A 164 -14.31 -4.56 -3.89
C LEU A 164 -14.13 -6.04 -3.53
N LEU A 165 -15.17 -6.68 -3.01
CA LEU A 165 -15.16 -8.13 -2.73
C LEU A 165 -14.88 -8.94 -3.99
N SER A 166 -15.59 -8.66 -5.08
CA SER A 166 -15.36 -9.31 -6.37
C SER A 166 -13.92 -9.08 -6.88
N THR A 167 -13.37 -7.89 -6.65
CA THR A 167 -11.98 -7.59 -7.04
C THR A 167 -10.99 -8.39 -6.22
N VAL A 168 -11.19 -8.51 -4.90
CA VAL A 168 -10.38 -9.38 -4.02
C VAL A 168 -10.46 -10.82 -4.51
N ASP A 169 -11.65 -11.35 -4.76
CA ASP A 169 -11.80 -12.71 -5.29
C ASP A 169 -11.04 -12.88 -6.62
N ASN A 170 -11.18 -11.93 -7.55
CA ASN A 170 -10.46 -11.94 -8.83
C ASN A 170 -8.93 -11.85 -8.69
N MET A 171 -8.40 -11.23 -7.63
CA MET A 171 -6.97 -11.13 -7.39
C MET A 171 -6.39 -12.49 -6.99
N PHE A 172 -7.05 -13.17 -6.04
CA PHE A 172 -6.55 -14.38 -5.40
C PHE A 172 -6.97 -15.66 -6.14
N LEU A 173 -8.12 -15.67 -6.82
CA LEU A 173 -8.74 -16.87 -7.39
C LEU A 173 -8.62 -16.93 -8.91
N ASP A 174 -8.37 -18.13 -9.44
CA ASP A 174 -8.53 -18.49 -10.85
C ASP A 174 -10.01 -18.80 -11.12
N LEU A 175 -10.83 -17.75 -11.23
CA LEU A 175 -12.27 -17.86 -11.45
C LEU A 175 -12.55 -18.37 -12.87
N LYS A 176 -12.64 -19.69 -13.04
CA LYS A 176 -13.09 -20.33 -14.29
C LYS A 176 -14.60 -20.43 -14.30
N ALA A 177 -15.22 -19.90 -15.35
CA ALA A 177 -16.66 -19.98 -15.55
C ALA A 177 -17.13 -21.45 -15.52
N GLY A 178 -18.00 -21.80 -14.56
CA GLY A 178 -18.70 -23.09 -14.52
C GLY A 178 -18.08 -24.17 -13.64
N HIS A 179 -17.07 -23.87 -12.81
CA HIS A 179 -16.54 -24.82 -11.83
C HIS A 179 -16.71 -24.28 -10.40
N ASP A 180 -17.47 -25.00 -9.56
CA ASP A 180 -17.71 -24.72 -8.12
C ASP A 180 -16.45 -24.94 -7.24
N VAL A 181 -15.26 -24.80 -7.79
CA VAL A 181 -14.00 -25.06 -7.09
C VAL A 181 -13.22 -23.76 -7.00
N THR A 182 -13.06 -23.27 -5.78
CA THR A 182 -12.15 -22.18 -5.43
C THR A 182 -10.72 -22.63 -5.70
N VAL A 183 -10.11 -22.13 -6.77
CA VAL A 183 -8.70 -22.39 -7.09
C VAL A 183 -7.93 -21.10 -6.88
N TYR A 184 -6.94 -21.12 -5.99
CA TYR A 184 -6.04 -19.99 -5.80
C TYR A 184 -5.02 -19.92 -6.93
N LYS A 185 -4.70 -18.70 -7.38
CA LYS A 185 -3.59 -18.49 -8.31
C LYS A 185 -2.28 -18.82 -7.63
N ASP A 186 -1.29 -19.25 -8.40
CA ASP A 186 0.04 -19.59 -7.89
C ASP A 186 0.65 -18.42 -7.12
N GLY A 187 1.09 -18.70 -5.89
CA GLY A 187 1.73 -17.73 -5.00
C GLY A 187 0.78 -16.85 -4.17
N MET A 188 -0.54 -17.04 -4.27
CA MET A 188 -1.53 -16.28 -3.48
C MET A 188 -1.79 -16.92 -2.11
N ASP A 189 -1.86 -16.11 -1.06
CA ASP A 189 -2.15 -16.57 0.31
C ASP A 189 -3.67 -16.72 0.53
N ALA A 190 -4.10 -17.97 0.69
CA ALA A 190 -5.49 -18.31 0.95
C ALA A 190 -6.03 -17.75 2.27
N THR A 191 -5.17 -17.68 3.30
CA THR A 191 -5.52 -17.18 4.63
C THR A 191 -5.80 -15.68 4.58
N LEU A 192 -5.03 -14.95 3.78
CA LEU A 192 -5.21 -13.52 3.57
C LEU A 192 -6.52 -13.24 2.82
N HIS A 193 -6.79 -14.01 1.76
CA HIS A 193 -8.04 -13.93 1.03
C HIS A 193 -9.25 -14.11 1.95
N GLU A 194 -9.28 -15.19 2.74
CA GLU A 194 -10.39 -15.47 3.67
C GLU A 194 -10.67 -14.30 4.63
N LYS A 195 -9.62 -13.69 5.17
CA LYS A 195 -9.76 -12.55 6.10
C LYS A 195 -10.27 -11.29 5.41
N LEU A 196 -9.77 -10.98 4.21
CA LEU A 196 -10.26 -9.84 3.43
C LEU A 196 -11.73 -10.04 3.04
N THR A 197 -12.09 -11.25 2.60
CA THR A 197 -13.47 -11.65 2.30
C THR A 197 -14.36 -11.50 3.54
N GLU A 198 -13.91 -11.93 4.72
CA GLU A 198 -14.67 -11.79 5.97
C GLU A 198 -14.94 -10.33 6.31
N ILE A 199 -13.90 -9.48 6.31
CA ILE A 199 -14.00 -8.05 6.61
C ILE A 199 -14.98 -7.36 5.65
N LEU A 200 -14.84 -7.63 4.35
CA LEU A 200 -15.69 -7.04 3.32
C LEU A 200 -17.13 -7.53 3.44
N THR A 201 -17.34 -8.82 3.70
CA THR A 201 -18.67 -9.39 3.91
C THR A 201 -19.34 -8.78 5.13
N GLU A 202 -18.61 -8.58 6.23
CA GLU A 202 -19.14 -7.93 7.43
C GLU A 202 -19.52 -6.46 7.15
N ALA A 203 -18.67 -5.73 6.43
CA ALA A 203 -18.95 -4.35 6.02
C ALA A 203 -20.19 -4.28 5.11
N ILE A 204 -20.30 -5.16 4.10
CA ILE A 204 -21.47 -5.27 3.20
C ILE A 204 -22.73 -5.50 4.02
N ASN A 205 -22.70 -6.46 4.95
CA ASN A 205 -23.85 -6.79 5.80
C ASN A 205 -24.26 -5.61 6.69
N LYS A 206 -23.30 -4.91 7.29
CA LYS A 206 -23.57 -3.70 8.09
C LYS A 206 -24.20 -2.60 7.23
N THR A 207 -23.69 -2.35 6.03
CA THR A 207 -24.23 -1.34 5.12
C THR A 207 -25.61 -1.73 4.58
N ASP A 208 -25.86 -3.00 4.27
CA ASP A 208 -27.18 -3.50 3.85
C ASP A 208 -28.22 -3.36 4.98
N ASN A 209 -27.83 -3.65 6.22
CA ASN A 209 -28.69 -3.45 7.38
C ASN A 209 -29.06 -1.98 7.56
N ILE A 210 -28.13 -1.04 7.33
CA ILE A 210 -28.43 0.40 7.38
C ILE A 210 -29.35 0.79 6.21
N LYS A 211 -29.13 0.24 5.01
CA LYS A 211 -29.96 0.45 3.81
C LYS A 211 -31.42 0.03 4.03
N ASN A 212 -31.64 -1.11 4.69
CA ASN A 212 -32.96 -1.70 4.89
C ASN A 212 -33.71 -1.13 6.10
N ASN A 213 -33.04 -0.36 6.98
CA ASN A 213 -33.63 0.25 8.18
C ASN A 213 -33.94 1.77 8.01
N GLN A 214 -33.83 2.33 6.80
CA GLN A 214 -34.24 3.70 6.43
C GLN A 214 -35.42 3.71 5.45
#